data_AF-A0A913X932-F1
#
_entry.id   AF-A0A913X932-F1
#
_cell.length_a   1.000
_cell.length_b   1.000
_cell.length_c   1.000
_cell.angle_alpha   90.00
_cell.angle_beta   90.00
_cell.angle_gamma   90.00
#
_symmetry.space_group_name_H-M   'P 1'
#
loop_
_entity.id
_entity.type
_entity.pdbx_description
1 polymer ?
#
loop_
_entity_poly.entity_id
_entity_poly.type
_entity_poly.pdbx_seq_one_letter_code
_entity_poly.pdbx_strand_id
1 'polypeptide(L)'
;MEVNLRTEMYLLELLLFHITQICTASVCRTLLFKEYLQHNKMLLNHVISNHTVNTERQCRFDCYDHHDCISYNTGPSPTQPGMILCQLNDAIRHQNPLDYVNKLGFSYRGAESPCTPRTCLNGGICQTGFGERNFRCICSKSFEGDLCQNDKDECKEEICPAHSTCVNSFGSFSCFCKKGFEGNGFLHCTDIDECSATHNCSSNATCTNTLGSYRCECNVGYSGDGFNCTERNECQLEHNCSIHADCLNVMGSYSCQCRAGFRGNGWQCRDIDECSTNQFDCPISANCENKPGTYTCVCPAGYEYQELTKSCNDTDECNADKKGTCPSNSVCRNSLGSYSCNCLAGFVADSKGDCKDIDECNDPNICQLCLNTEGSFSCYCSSGFAWNGHRCIPQT
;
A
#
# COMPACT_ATOMS: atom_id res chain seq x y z
N MET A 1 -39.01 -63.37 53.41
CA MET A 1 -39.52 -62.86 54.70
C MET A 1 -39.89 -61.42 54.49
N GLU A 2 -41.14 -61.18 54.09
CA GLU A 2 -41.73 -59.83 54.03
C GLU A 2 -41.95 -59.38 55.48
N VAL A 3 -41.14 -58.43 55.93
CA VAL A 3 -41.34 -57.78 57.23
C VAL A 3 -42.06 -56.47 56.97
N ASN A 4 -43.28 -56.45 57.47
CA ASN A 4 -44.32 -55.44 57.37
C ASN A 4 -43.85 -54.10 57.99
N LEU A 5 -43.44 -53.15 57.16
CA LEU A 5 -42.99 -51.80 57.54
C LEU A 5 -44.13 -50.86 58.02
N ARG A 6 -45.32 -51.39 58.33
CA ARG A 6 -46.50 -50.59 58.74
C ARG A 6 -46.64 -50.37 60.25
N THR A 7 -45.72 -50.85 61.09
CA THR A 7 -45.92 -50.88 62.55
C THR A 7 -44.88 -50.16 63.42
N GLU A 8 -43.86 -49.50 62.85
CA GLU A 8 -42.93 -48.66 63.63
C GLU A 8 -43.11 -47.14 63.41
N MET A 9 -44.32 -46.71 63.06
CA MET A 9 -44.64 -45.28 62.89
C MET A 9 -45.34 -44.66 64.12
N TYR A 10 -45.42 -45.38 65.24
CA TYR A 10 -46.11 -44.95 66.47
C TYR A 10 -45.19 -44.40 67.57
N LEU A 11 -43.86 -44.39 67.38
CA LEU A 11 -42.88 -43.95 68.39
C LEU A 11 -42.14 -42.65 68.04
N LEU A 12 -42.52 -41.99 66.94
CA LEU A 12 -41.96 -40.70 66.51
C LEU A 12 -42.93 -39.52 66.71
N GLU A 13 -43.90 -39.66 67.61
CA GLU A 13 -44.92 -38.63 67.89
C GLU A 13 -44.40 -37.33 68.55
N LEU A 14 -43.09 -37.19 68.83
CA LEU A 14 -42.54 -36.04 69.56
C LEU A 14 -41.38 -35.28 68.88
N LEU A 15 -40.95 -35.63 67.65
CA LEU A 15 -39.82 -34.98 66.96
C LEU A 15 -40.17 -34.31 65.62
N LEU A 16 -41.43 -34.38 65.17
CA LEU A 16 -41.87 -33.99 63.82
C LEU A 16 -42.34 -32.52 63.69
N PHE A 17 -41.86 -31.60 64.54
CA PHE A 17 -42.29 -30.19 64.45
C PHE A 17 -41.62 -29.42 63.29
N HIS A 18 -40.54 -29.91 62.67
CA HIS A 18 -39.80 -29.22 61.60
C HIS A 18 -39.27 -30.18 60.52
N ILE A 19 -40.13 -30.95 59.83
CA ILE A 19 -39.72 -31.52 58.53
C ILE A 19 -40.17 -30.58 57.44
N THR A 20 -39.28 -29.68 57.05
CA THR A 20 -39.40 -28.85 55.85
C THR A 20 -38.85 -29.55 54.61
N GLN A 21 -38.18 -30.71 54.75
CA GLN A 21 -37.41 -31.30 53.67
C GLN A 21 -37.40 -32.83 53.79
N ILE A 22 -37.86 -33.53 52.75
CA ILE A 22 -37.70 -34.98 52.59
C ILE A 22 -36.73 -35.17 51.43
N CYS A 23 -35.60 -35.83 51.70
CA CYS A 23 -34.56 -36.10 50.70
C CYS A 23 -34.45 -37.60 50.46
N THR A 24 -34.47 -38.00 49.20
CA THR A 24 -33.84 -39.26 48.76
C THR A 24 -32.49 -38.92 48.11
N ALA A 25 -31.64 -39.93 47.87
CA ALA A 25 -30.19 -39.79 47.62
C ALA A 25 -29.73 -38.85 46.47
N SER A 26 -30.63 -38.18 45.75
CA SER A 26 -30.29 -37.18 44.74
C SER A 26 -31.31 -36.03 44.57
N VAL A 27 -32.42 -35.99 45.31
CA VAL A 27 -33.46 -34.96 45.15
C VAL A 27 -34.07 -34.63 46.53
N CYS A 28 -34.10 -33.35 46.88
CA CYS A 28 -34.73 -32.86 48.10
C CYS A 28 -35.97 -32.05 47.71
N ARG A 29 -37.15 -32.48 48.19
CA ARG A 29 -38.40 -31.75 47.96
C ARG A 29 -38.80 -31.01 49.23
N THR A 30 -38.94 -29.70 49.11
CA THR A 30 -39.46 -28.82 50.17
C THR A 30 -40.78 -28.22 49.69
N LEU A 31 -41.91 -28.68 50.21
CA LEU A 31 -43.19 -27.96 50.07
C LEU A 31 -43.43 -27.14 51.33
N LEU A 32 -43.66 -25.83 51.20
CA LEU A 32 -43.96 -24.98 52.36
C LEU A 32 -45.45 -24.68 52.41
N PHE A 33 -46.20 -25.48 53.16
CA PHE A 33 -47.62 -25.24 53.44
C PHE A 33 -47.77 -24.15 54.52
N LYS A 34 -47.48 -22.89 54.19
CA LYS A 34 -47.63 -21.74 55.10
C LYS A 34 -49.05 -21.16 55.13
N GLU A 35 -49.89 -21.44 54.12
CA GLU A 35 -51.26 -20.92 54.08
C GLU A 35 -52.15 -21.61 55.12
N TYR A 36 -52.95 -20.80 55.82
CA TYR A 36 -54.02 -21.31 56.69
C TYR A 36 -55.00 -22.16 55.88
N LEU A 37 -55.48 -23.25 56.49
CA LEU A 37 -56.49 -24.11 55.88
C LEU A 37 -57.73 -23.29 55.48
N GLN A 38 -58.05 -23.28 54.20
CA GLN A 38 -59.18 -22.53 53.66
C GLN A 38 -60.43 -23.40 53.73
N HIS A 39 -61.30 -23.15 54.70
CA HIS A 39 -62.53 -23.91 54.89
C HIS A 39 -63.59 -23.54 53.85
N ASN A 40 -64.45 -24.50 53.51
CA ASN A 40 -65.50 -24.40 52.49
C ASN A 40 -64.97 -24.03 51.10
N LYS A 41 -63.74 -24.46 50.79
CA LYS A 41 -63.01 -24.15 49.56
C LYS A 41 -62.40 -25.40 48.97
N MET A 42 -62.28 -25.42 47.65
CA MET A 42 -61.73 -26.53 46.88
C MET A 42 -61.14 -26.01 45.58
N LEU A 43 -60.06 -26.65 45.11
CA LEU A 43 -59.55 -26.49 43.75
C LEU A 43 -60.07 -27.64 42.87
N LEU A 44 -60.83 -27.32 41.82
CA LEU A 44 -61.37 -28.28 40.86
C LEU A 44 -60.42 -28.52 39.70
N ASN A 45 -60.65 -29.55 38.88
CA ASN A 45 -59.96 -29.84 37.62
C ASN A 45 -58.45 -30.14 37.68
N HIS A 46 -57.84 -30.03 38.85
CA HIS A 46 -56.41 -30.24 39.09
C HIS A 46 -56.14 -31.44 40.01
N VAL A 47 -57.13 -32.29 40.26
CA VAL A 47 -56.99 -33.47 41.16
C VAL A 47 -56.23 -34.58 40.43
N ILE A 48 -55.07 -34.95 40.95
CA ILE A 48 -54.19 -35.98 40.38
C ILE A 48 -54.29 -37.32 41.09
N SER A 49 -54.65 -37.36 42.37
CA SER A 49 -54.83 -38.60 43.12
C SER A 49 -55.82 -38.43 44.28
N ASN A 50 -56.51 -39.50 44.65
CA ASN A 50 -57.45 -39.55 45.77
C ASN A 50 -56.99 -40.59 46.81
N HIS A 51 -56.91 -40.17 48.06
CA HIS A 51 -56.53 -41.01 49.20
C HIS A 51 -57.58 -40.90 50.29
N THR A 52 -57.85 -42.00 51.00
CA THR A 52 -58.70 -41.96 52.20
C THR A 52 -57.80 -42.08 53.42
N VAL A 53 -57.82 -41.06 54.27
CA VAL A 53 -56.88 -40.93 55.40
C VAL A 53 -57.62 -40.65 56.70
N ASN A 54 -56.95 -40.92 57.82
CA ASN A 54 -57.49 -40.69 59.16
C ASN A 54 -57.33 -39.23 59.64
N THR A 55 -56.34 -38.51 59.12
CA THR A 55 -55.99 -37.15 59.56
C THR A 55 -55.55 -36.27 58.40
N GLU A 56 -55.75 -34.96 58.53
CA GLU A 56 -55.27 -33.97 57.57
C GLU A 56 -53.74 -33.99 57.41
N ARG A 57 -53.01 -34.35 58.48
CA ARG A 57 -51.55 -34.49 58.44
C ARG A 57 -51.10 -35.60 57.49
N GLN A 58 -51.84 -36.71 57.43
CA GLN A 58 -51.54 -37.80 56.51
C GLN A 58 -51.77 -37.35 55.06
N CYS A 59 -52.85 -36.60 54.78
CA CYS A 59 -53.08 -36.01 53.46
C CYS A 59 -51.93 -35.10 53.02
N ARG A 60 -51.43 -34.29 53.95
CA ARG A 60 -50.25 -33.46 53.71
C ARG A 60 -49.01 -34.28 53.40
N PHE A 61 -48.76 -35.37 54.14
CA PHE A 61 -47.65 -36.28 53.91
C PHE A 61 -47.76 -36.99 52.55
N ASP A 62 -48.95 -37.47 52.19
CA ASP A 62 -49.22 -38.09 50.89
C ASP A 62 -48.96 -37.09 49.74
N CYS A 63 -49.27 -35.80 49.94
CA CYS A 63 -48.90 -34.75 48.98
C CYS A 63 -47.39 -34.53 48.89
N TYR A 64 -46.64 -34.62 49.99
CA TYR A 64 -45.18 -34.53 49.96
C TYR A 64 -44.54 -35.69 49.19
N ASP A 65 -45.06 -36.90 49.36
CA ASP A 65 -44.56 -38.12 48.71
C ASP A 65 -44.89 -38.14 47.21
N HIS A 66 -46.05 -37.59 46.83
CA HIS A 66 -46.45 -37.52 45.43
C HIS A 66 -45.72 -36.41 44.66
N HIS A 67 -44.87 -36.77 43.70
CA HIS A 67 -43.97 -35.88 42.95
C HIS A 67 -44.66 -34.60 42.42
N ASP A 68 -45.84 -34.75 41.83
CA ASP A 68 -46.54 -33.63 41.18
C ASP A 68 -47.48 -32.85 42.13
N CYS A 69 -47.67 -33.28 43.39
CA CYS A 69 -48.67 -32.65 44.26
C CYS A 69 -48.17 -31.34 44.89
N ILE A 70 -48.77 -30.20 44.57
CA ILE A 70 -48.42 -28.88 45.15
C ILE A 70 -49.57 -28.23 45.94
N SER A 71 -50.75 -28.84 45.96
CA SER A 71 -51.84 -28.51 46.89
C SER A 71 -52.74 -29.71 47.12
N TYR A 72 -53.66 -29.64 48.07
CA TYR A 72 -54.65 -30.70 48.26
C TYR A 72 -55.99 -30.17 48.77
N ASN A 73 -57.06 -30.90 48.44
CA ASN A 73 -58.39 -30.74 49.00
C ASN A 73 -58.60 -31.81 50.09
N THR A 74 -59.31 -31.45 51.16
CA THR A 74 -59.75 -32.38 52.20
C THR A 74 -61.25 -32.26 52.38
N GLY A 75 -61.96 -33.37 52.49
CA GLY A 75 -63.40 -33.39 52.67
C GLY A 75 -63.88 -34.68 53.33
N PRO A 76 -65.19 -34.84 53.56
CA PRO A 76 -65.75 -36.07 54.12
C PRO A 76 -65.55 -37.24 53.14
N SER A 77 -65.10 -38.39 53.65
CA SER A 77 -64.98 -39.60 52.83
C SER A 77 -66.36 -40.16 52.44
N PRO A 78 -66.61 -40.44 51.14
CA PRO A 78 -67.88 -41.02 50.69
C PRO A 78 -67.98 -42.53 50.99
N THR A 79 -66.85 -43.20 51.24
CA THR A 79 -66.79 -44.67 51.38
C THR A 79 -66.63 -45.13 52.83
N GLN A 80 -66.05 -44.31 53.71
CA GLN A 80 -65.77 -44.68 55.10
C GLN A 80 -66.19 -43.55 56.05
N PRO A 81 -67.27 -43.73 56.83
CA PRO A 81 -67.71 -42.75 57.81
C PRO A 81 -66.61 -42.43 58.83
N GLY A 82 -66.32 -41.15 59.03
CA GLY A 82 -65.28 -40.68 59.96
C GLY A 82 -63.87 -40.57 59.36
N MET A 83 -63.65 -40.99 58.11
CA MET A 83 -62.39 -40.75 57.40
C MET A 83 -62.44 -39.49 56.50
N ILE A 84 -61.26 -38.96 56.18
CA ILE A 84 -61.08 -37.79 55.33
C ILE A 84 -60.73 -38.25 53.91
N LEU A 85 -61.48 -37.76 52.92
CA LEU A 85 -61.07 -37.81 51.52
C LEU A 85 -60.02 -36.74 51.27
N CYS A 86 -58.82 -37.17 50.92
CA CYS A 86 -57.70 -36.34 50.51
C CYS A 86 -57.60 -36.38 48.98
N GLN A 87 -57.66 -35.22 48.33
CA GLN A 87 -57.50 -35.10 46.88
C GLN A 87 -56.25 -34.27 46.61
N LEU A 88 -55.20 -34.92 46.14
CA LEU A 88 -53.92 -34.30 45.78
C LEU A 88 -54.09 -33.52 44.49
N ASN A 89 -53.51 -32.33 44.39
CA ASN A 89 -53.58 -31.49 43.20
C ASN A 89 -52.20 -31.05 42.71
N ASP A 90 -52.05 -30.90 41.39
CA ASP A 90 -50.85 -30.42 40.70
C ASP A 90 -50.80 -28.90 40.49
N ALA A 91 -51.78 -28.16 41.04
CA ALA A 91 -51.91 -26.72 40.87
C ALA A 91 -52.11 -25.98 42.19
N ILE A 92 -51.89 -24.66 42.20
CA ILE A 92 -52.24 -23.76 43.32
C ILE A 92 -53.30 -22.71 42.94
N ARG A 93 -54.08 -22.25 43.92
CA ARG A 93 -55.17 -21.27 43.74
C ARG A 93 -54.73 -19.96 43.06
N HIS A 94 -53.50 -19.51 43.30
CA HIS A 94 -52.99 -18.25 42.73
C HIS A 94 -52.75 -18.35 41.22
N GLN A 95 -52.37 -19.53 40.75
CA GLN A 95 -52.18 -19.80 39.32
C GLN A 95 -53.51 -20.12 38.62
N ASN A 96 -54.47 -20.69 39.35
CA ASN A 96 -55.75 -21.14 38.80
C ASN A 96 -56.94 -20.57 39.60
N PRO A 97 -57.17 -19.25 39.53
CA PRO A 97 -58.20 -18.59 40.34
C PRO A 97 -59.63 -18.97 39.93
N LEU A 98 -59.85 -19.37 38.68
CA LEU A 98 -61.16 -19.77 38.16
C LEU A 98 -61.60 -21.14 38.68
N ASP A 99 -60.66 -22.05 38.92
CA ASP A 99 -60.93 -23.38 39.45
C ASP A 99 -61.06 -23.40 40.98
N TYR A 100 -60.76 -22.29 41.64
CA TYR A 100 -60.83 -22.14 43.09
C TYR A 100 -62.24 -21.75 43.54
N VAL A 101 -63.04 -22.74 43.92
CA VAL A 101 -64.48 -22.59 44.15
C VAL A 101 -64.88 -22.72 45.63
N ASN A 102 -66.08 -22.23 45.95
CA ASN A 102 -66.73 -22.50 47.23
C ASN A 102 -67.35 -23.90 47.21
N LYS A 103 -66.97 -24.75 48.15
CA LYS A 103 -67.55 -26.09 48.32
C LYS A 103 -67.73 -26.39 49.80
N LEU A 104 -68.98 -26.41 50.25
CA LEU A 104 -69.32 -26.67 51.65
C LEU A 104 -68.79 -28.05 52.09
N GLY A 105 -68.14 -28.10 53.25
CA GLY A 105 -67.59 -29.34 53.81
C GLY A 105 -66.22 -29.77 53.26
N PHE A 106 -65.68 -29.03 52.28
CA PHE A 106 -64.31 -29.22 51.79
C PHE A 106 -63.39 -28.11 52.28
N SER A 107 -62.12 -28.42 52.45
CA SER A 107 -61.08 -27.46 52.78
C SER A 107 -59.91 -27.59 51.81
N TYR A 108 -59.32 -26.47 51.42
CA TYR A 108 -58.19 -26.39 50.50
C TYR A 108 -56.93 -25.93 51.24
N ARG A 109 -55.78 -26.53 50.89
CA ARG A 109 -54.46 -26.02 51.28
C ARG A 109 -53.48 -26.08 50.12
N GLY A 110 -52.88 -24.94 49.78
CA GLY A 110 -51.79 -24.82 48.82
C GLY A 110 -50.41 -24.75 49.47
N ALA A 111 -49.39 -25.27 48.80
CA ALA A 111 -48.00 -25.00 49.14
C ALA A 111 -47.54 -23.68 48.49
N GLU A 112 -46.60 -22.98 49.14
CA GLU A 112 -45.82 -21.93 48.48
C GLU A 112 -44.91 -22.59 47.43
N SER A 113 -45.15 -22.31 46.15
CA SER A 113 -44.26 -22.74 45.07
C SER A 113 -43.19 -21.66 44.85
N PRO A 114 -41.89 -22.02 44.85
CA PRO A 114 -40.85 -21.09 44.46
C PRO A 114 -40.90 -20.76 42.97
N CYS A 115 -41.51 -21.61 42.15
CA CYS A 115 -41.72 -21.38 40.72
C CYS A 115 -43.02 -20.60 40.49
N THR A 116 -42.89 -19.27 40.43
CA THR A 116 -43.93 -18.34 39.95
C THR A 116 -43.68 -17.97 38.48
N PRO A 117 -44.68 -17.45 37.73
CA PRO A 117 -44.55 -17.10 36.31
C PRO A 117 -43.42 -16.12 35.95
N ARG A 118 -42.86 -15.41 36.94
CA ARG A 118 -41.77 -14.43 36.75
C ARG A 118 -40.44 -14.86 37.38
N THR A 119 -40.34 -16.11 37.83
CA THR A 119 -39.16 -16.60 38.57
C THR A 119 -37.96 -16.79 37.65
N CYS A 120 -38.18 -17.49 36.53
CA CYS A 120 -37.20 -17.59 35.46
C CYS A 120 -37.51 -16.53 34.40
N LEU A 121 -36.52 -15.71 34.07
CA LEU A 121 -36.66 -14.65 33.08
C LEU A 121 -36.40 -15.19 31.67
N ASN A 122 -36.72 -14.37 30.67
CA ASN A 122 -36.35 -14.60 29.27
C ASN A 122 -36.76 -15.98 28.71
N GLY A 123 -37.93 -16.48 29.12
CA GLY A 123 -38.47 -17.76 28.66
C GLY A 123 -37.83 -18.99 29.30
N GLY A 124 -37.07 -18.83 30.39
CA GLY A 124 -36.51 -19.95 31.15
C GLY A 124 -37.59 -20.85 31.77
N ILE A 125 -37.32 -22.15 31.84
CA ILE A 125 -38.23 -23.15 32.42
C ILE A 125 -37.85 -23.35 33.90
N CYS A 126 -38.81 -23.16 34.81
CA CYS A 126 -38.60 -23.36 36.24
C CYS A 126 -38.86 -24.83 36.64
N GLN A 127 -37.89 -25.46 37.29
CA GLN A 127 -38.01 -26.81 37.85
C GLN A 127 -37.81 -26.78 39.36
N THR A 128 -38.70 -27.43 40.12
CA THR A 128 -38.63 -27.53 41.59
C THR A 128 -37.81 -28.74 42.04
N GLY A 129 -37.42 -28.78 43.32
CA GLY A 129 -36.74 -29.94 43.93
C GLY A 129 -35.21 -29.95 43.82
N PHE A 130 -34.59 -28.81 43.48
CA PHE A 130 -33.15 -28.70 43.27
C PHE A 130 -32.49 -27.69 44.23
N GLY A 131 -31.44 -28.15 44.92
CA GLY A 131 -30.53 -27.32 45.72
C GLY A 131 -31.17 -26.60 46.92
N GLU A 132 -30.41 -25.68 47.53
CA GLU A 132 -30.84 -24.90 48.70
C GLU A 132 -32.02 -23.97 48.41
N ARG A 133 -32.14 -23.50 47.16
CA ARG A 133 -33.24 -22.62 46.73
C ARG A 133 -34.52 -23.39 46.39
N ASN A 134 -34.48 -24.73 46.35
CA ASN A 134 -35.61 -25.62 46.02
C ASN A 134 -36.19 -25.45 44.59
N PHE A 135 -35.53 -24.65 43.74
CA PHE A 135 -35.81 -24.55 42.31
C PHE A 135 -34.54 -24.24 41.51
N ARG A 136 -34.58 -24.52 40.21
CA ARG A 136 -33.58 -24.08 39.23
C ARG A 136 -34.26 -23.60 37.96
N CYS A 137 -33.63 -22.67 37.26
CA CYS A 137 -34.04 -22.27 35.93
C CYS A 137 -33.20 -23.00 34.86
N ILE A 138 -33.89 -23.55 33.86
CA ILE A 138 -33.26 -24.01 32.63
C ILE A 138 -33.41 -22.89 31.61
N CYS A 139 -32.29 -22.28 31.26
CA CYS A 139 -32.26 -21.15 30.34
C CYS A 139 -32.32 -21.60 28.89
N SER A 140 -32.95 -20.77 28.06
CA SER A 140 -32.82 -20.84 26.61
C SER A 140 -31.35 -20.62 26.21
N LYS A 141 -30.96 -21.10 25.02
CA LYS A 141 -29.55 -21.12 24.56
C LYS A 141 -28.81 -19.76 24.67
N SER A 142 -29.53 -18.64 24.51
CA SER A 142 -28.99 -17.28 24.50
C SER A 142 -29.05 -16.55 25.85
N PHE A 143 -29.37 -17.24 26.95
CA PHE A 143 -29.42 -16.63 28.27
C PHE A 143 -28.64 -17.45 29.30
N GLU A 144 -28.09 -16.75 30.29
CA GLU A 144 -27.31 -17.34 31.39
C GLU A 144 -27.67 -16.73 32.76
N GLY A 145 -27.07 -17.28 33.81
CA GLY A 145 -27.32 -16.92 35.21
C GLY A 145 -28.42 -17.75 35.87
N ASP A 146 -28.47 -17.69 37.20
CA ASP A 146 -29.37 -18.51 38.04
C ASP A 146 -30.86 -18.37 37.68
N LEU A 147 -31.27 -17.21 37.18
CA LEU A 147 -32.65 -16.88 36.80
C LEU A 147 -32.79 -16.58 35.30
N CYS A 148 -31.78 -16.91 34.49
CA CYS A 148 -31.72 -16.57 33.06
C CYS A 148 -31.81 -15.07 32.79
N GLN A 149 -31.33 -14.26 33.73
CA GLN A 149 -31.44 -12.81 33.71
C GLN A 149 -30.40 -12.13 32.82
N ASN A 150 -29.28 -12.83 32.56
CA ASN A 150 -28.19 -12.28 31.79
C ASN A 150 -28.30 -12.79 30.35
N ASP A 151 -28.06 -11.88 29.43
CA ASP A 151 -27.85 -12.21 28.03
C ASP A 151 -26.50 -12.91 27.87
N LYS A 152 -26.47 -14.04 27.16
CA LYS A 152 -25.23 -14.75 26.91
C LYS A 152 -24.50 -14.04 25.77
N ASP A 153 -23.29 -13.53 26.04
CA ASP A 153 -22.46 -12.92 25.01
C ASP A 153 -21.83 -13.99 24.09
N GLU A 154 -22.53 -14.34 23.00
CA GLU A 154 -22.08 -15.38 22.06
C GLU A 154 -20.79 -15.00 21.32
N CYS A 155 -20.43 -13.71 21.28
CA CYS A 155 -19.21 -13.25 20.61
C CYS A 155 -17.91 -13.65 21.32
N LYS A 156 -18.00 -14.17 22.55
CA LYS A 156 -16.85 -14.72 23.28
C LYS A 156 -16.50 -16.16 22.90
N GLU A 157 -17.37 -16.88 22.20
CA GLU A 157 -17.20 -18.30 21.88
C GLU A 157 -16.71 -18.58 20.44
N GLU A 158 -16.13 -17.58 19.76
CA GLU A 158 -15.62 -17.70 18.36
C GLU A 158 -16.61 -18.33 17.37
N ILE A 159 -17.90 -18.01 17.51
CA ILE A 159 -18.98 -18.62 16.71
C ILE A 159 -19.03 -18.12 15.26
N CYS A 160 -18.61 -16.87 15.00
CA CYS A 160 -18.65 -16.30 13.67
C CYS A 160 -17.44 -16.76 12.82
N PRO A 161 -17.59 -16.95 11.50
CA PRO A 161 -16.51 -17.41 10.61
C PRO A 161 -15.37 -16.40 10.52
N ALA A 162 -14.22 -16.84 9.99
CA ALA A 162 -13.11 -15.95 9.68
C ALA A 162 -13.56 -14.77 8.80
N HIS A 163 -12.90 -13.62 8.95
CA HIS A 163 -13.21 -12.39 8.22
C HIS A 163 -14.62 -11.82 8.46
N SER A 164 -15.22 -12.14 9.61
CA SER A 164 -16.48 -11.55 10.06
C SER A 164 -16.32 -10.74 11.37
N THR A 165 -17.34 -9.97 11.71
CA THR A 165 -17.50 -9.20 12.94
C THR A 165 -18.75 -9.68 13.65
N CYS A 166 -18.62 -10.05 14.92
CA CYS A 166 -19.74 -10.46 15.76
C CYS A 166 -20.31 -9.25 16.51
N VAL A 167 -21.63 -9.14 16.55
CA VAL A 167 -22.37 -8.17 17.33
C VAL A 167 -23.35 -8.92 18.23
N ASN A 168 -23.12 -8.83 19.54
CA ASN A 168 -24.03 -9.42 20.53
C ASN A 168 -25.29 -8.56 20.68
N SER A 169 -26.44 -9.19 20.84
CA SER A 169 -27.72 -8.52 21.03
C SER A 169 -28.56 -9.24 22.07
N PHE A 170 -29.50 -8.56 22.71
CA PHE A 170 -30.29 -9.21 23.75
C PHE A 170 -31.12 -10.38 23.19
N GLY A 171 -30.80 -11.61 23.60
CA GLY A 171 -31.42 -12.86 23.19
C GLY A 171 -30.96 -13.41 21.85
N SER A 172 -29.92 -12.86 21.21
CA SER A 172 -29.40 -13.30 19.91
C SER A 172 -28.03 -12.68 19.60
N PHE A 173 -27.42 -13.04 18.47
CA PHE A 173 -26.25 -12.34 17.95
C PHE A 173 -26.36 -12.21 16.43
N SER A 174 -25.50 -11.39 15.84
CA SER A 174 -25.38 -11.26 14.40
C SER A 174 -23.92 -11.24 13.97
N CYS A 175 -23.62 -11.99 12.91
CA CYS A 175 -22.31 -11.99 12.28
C CYS A 175 -22.38 -11.22 10.96
N PHE A 176 -21.44 -10.31 10.72
CA PHE A 176 -21.36 -9.53 9.49
C PHE A 176 -19.99 -9.69 8.85
N CYS A 177 -19.93 -9.86 7.52
CA CYS A 177 -18.64 -9.89 6.84
C CYS A 177 -17.92 -8.55 6.99
N LYS A 178 -16.59 -8.62 7.19
CA LYS A 178 -15.73 -7.43 7.21
C LYS A 178 -15.76 -6.79 5.82
N LYS A 179 -15.41 -5.50 5.74
CA LYS A 179 -15.27 -4.79 4.46
C LYS A 179 -14.29 -5.54 3.55
N GLY A 180 -14.63 -5.67 2.27
CA GLY A 180 -13.87 -6.44 1.27
C GLY A 180 -14.24 -7.93 1.20
N PHE A 181 -15.23 -8.37 1.98
CA PHE A 181 -15.72 -9.76 1.95
C PHE A 181 -17.22 -9.80 1.70
N GLU A 182 -17.67 -10.85 1.02
CA GLU A 182 -19.07 -11.13 0.75
C GLU A 182 -19.50 -12.49 1.32
N GLY A 183 -20.81 -12.67 1.53
CA GLY A 183 -21.38 -13.88 2.09
C GLY A 183 -22.49 -13.59 3.08
N ASN A 184 -22.95 -14.63 3.77
CA ASN A 184 -24.07 -14.52 4.70
C ASN A 184 -23.66 -14.17 6.14
N GLY A 185 -22.37 -13.98 6.40
CA GLY A 185 -21.84 -13.62 7.73
C GLY A 185 -21.80 -14.77 8.74
N PHE A 186 -22.70 -15.76 8.64
CA PHE A 186 -22.81 -16.87 9.60
C PHE A 186 -22.12 -18.17 9.17
N LEU A 187 -22.10 -18.50 7.88
CA LEU A 187 -21.40 -19.69 7.35
C LEU A 187 -20.07 -19.33 6.71
N HIS A 188 -20.02 -18.25 5.94
CA HIS A 188 -18.83 -17.85 5.21
C HIS A 188 -18.81 -16.35 4.95
N CYS A 189 -17.59 -15.83 4.96
CA CYS A 189 -17.22 -14.55 4.39
C CYS A 189 -16.04 -14.82 3.46
N THR A 190 -16.29 -14.76 2.16
CA THR A 190 -15.29 -14.97 1.12
C THR A 190 -14.81 -13.64 0.61
N ASP A 191 -13.55 -13.62 0.21
CA ASP A 191 -12.92 -12.44 -0.38
C ASP A 191 -13.67 -12.00 -1.65
N ILE A 192 -13.91 -10.70 -1.79
CA ILE A 192 -14.45 -10.14 -3.03
C ILE A 192 -13.28 -9.90 -3.96
N ASP A 193 -13.26 -10.56 -5.12
CA ASP A 193 -12.26 -10.23 -6.14
C ASP A 193 -12.64 -8.93 -6.85
N GLU A 194 -12.13 -7.80 -6.37
CA GLU A 194 -12.46 -6.51 -6.96
C GLU A 194 -11.89 -6.34 -8.38
N CYS A 195 -10.86 -7.11 -8.74
CA CYS A 195 -10.29 -7.08 -10.10
C CYS A 195 -11.16 -7.82 -11.12
N SER A 196 -11.91 -8.83 -10.69
CA SER A 196 -12.93 -9.49 -11.52
C SER A 196 -14.28 -8.78 -11.49
N ALA A 197 -14.50 -7.91 -10.49
CA ALA A 197 -15.67 -7.06 -10.34
C ALA A 197 -15.36 -5.60 -10.74
N THR A 198 -15.96 -4.63 -10.05
CA THR A 198 -15.72 -3.20 -10.26
C THR A 198 -14.55 -2.70 -9.41
N HIS A 199 -13.50 -2.18 -10.06
CA HIS A 199 -12.35 -1.55 -9.42
C HIS A 199 -12.11 -0.11 -9.92
N ASN A 200 -11.36 0.67 -9.14
CA ASN A 200 -11.02 2.05 -9.49
C ASN A 200 -9.59 2.22 -10.02
N CYS A 201 -8.87 1.13 -10.33
CA CYS A 201 -7.56 1.23 -10.95
C CYS A 201 -7.61 2.07 -12.24
N SER A 202 -6.53 2.81 -12.50
CA SER A 202 -6.36 3.53 -13.77
C SER A 202 -6.42 2.57 -14.96
N SER A 203 -6.86 3.05 -16.12
CA SER A 203 -6.79 2.28 -17.37
C SER A 203 -5.35 1.90 -17.76
N ASN A 204 -4.36 2.64 -17.24
CA ASN A 204 -2.93 2.38 -17.42
C ASN A 204 -2.31 1.70 -16.19
N ALA A 205 -3.08 0.95 -15.43
CA ALA A 205 -2.62 0.17 -14.29
C ALA A 205 -3.09 -1.29 -14.37
N THR A 206 -2.32 -2.17 -13.73
CA THR A 206 -2.68 -3.56 -13.51
C THR A 206 -3.31 -3.71 -12.12
N CYS A 207 -4.49 -4.31 -12.07
CA CYS A 207 -5.17 -4.66 -10.82
C CYS A 207 -4.65 -6.00 -10.29
N THR A 208 -4.40 -6.11 -8.99
CA THR A 208 -4.17 -7.40 -8.33
C THR A 208 -5.02 -7.50 -7.08
N ASN A 209 -5.83 -8.56 -7.02
CA ASN A 209 -6.66 -8.85 -5.87
C ASN A 209 -5.82 -9.25 -4.66
N THR A 210 -6.26 -8.86 -3.47
CA THR A 210 -5.64 -9.19 -2.18
C THR A 210 -6.71 -9.55 -1.17
N LEU A 211 -6.34 -10.19 -0.06
CA LEU A 211 -7.34 -10.60 0.91
C LEU A 211 -7.96 -9.37 1.62
N GLY A 212 -9.23 -9.08 1.34
CA GLY A 212 -10.05 -7.99 1.86
C GLY A 212 -9.92 -6.66 1.13
N SER A 213 -9.22 -6.61 -0.02
CA SER A 213 -8.96 -5.39 -0.80
C SER A 213 -8.29 -5.74 -2.13
N TYR A 214 -7.98 -4.75 -2.95
CA TYR A 214 -7.11 -4.89 -4.12
C TYR A 214 -6.02 -3.83 -4.12
N ARG A 215 -4.99 -4.05 -4.95
CA ARG A 215 -3.96 -3.05 -5.26
C ARG A 215 -3.92 -2.78 -6.75
N CYS A 216 -3.58 -1.54 -7.11
CA CYS A 216 -3.35 -1.12 -8.48
C CYS A 216 -1.88 -0.73 -8.63
N GLU A 217 -1.23 -1.15 -9.71
CA GLU A 217 0.14 -0.78 -10.01
C GLU A 217 0.21 -0.20 -11.43
N CYS A 218 0.77 1.00 -11.58
CA CYS A 218 0.87 1.62 -12.90
C CYS A 218 1.69 0.72 -13.84
N ASN A 219 1.23 0.60 -15.08
CA ASN A 219 1.91 -0.16 -16.11
C ASN A 219 3.28 0.46 -16.43
N VAL A 220 4.17 -0.34 -17.02
CA VAL A 220 5.50 0.14 -17.47
C VAL A 220 5.36 1.38 -18.35
N GLY A 221 6.19 2.40 -18.09
CA GLY A 221 6.12 3.70 -18.76
C GLY A 221 5.11 4.69 -18.15
N TYR A 222 4.44 4.32 -17.07
CA TYR A 222 3.56 5.21 -16.31
C TYR A 222 4.01 5.33 -14.86
N SER A 223 3.62 6.43 -14.22
CA SER A 223 3.92 6.71 -12.81
C SER A 223 2.71 7.29 -12.09
N GLY A 224 2.58 6.97 -10.80
CA GLY A 224 1.44 7.34 -9.98
C GLY A 224 1.17 6.36 -8.84
N ASP A 225 -0.04 6.36 -8.32
CA ASP A 225 -0.49 5.52 -7.19
C ASP A 225 -1.28 4.27 -7.64
N GLY A 226 -1.33 4.00 -8.95
CA GLY A 226 -2.10 2.91 -9.55
C GLY A 226 -3.57 3.27 -9.84
N PHE A 227 -4.15 4.21 -9.11
CA PHE A 227 -5.50 4.74 -9.35
C PHE A 227 -5.47 5.91 -10.34
N ASN A 228 -4.41 6.71 -10.28
CA ASN A 228 -4.10 7.76 -11.20
C ASN A 228 -2.67 7.56 -11.74
N CYS A 229 -2.58 7.13 -12.99
CA CYS A 229 -1.31 6.85 -13.65
C CYS A 229 -1.13 7.83 -14.80
N THR A 230 -0.02 8.57 -14.75
CA THR A 230 0.39 9.54 -15.76
C THR A 230 1.60 9.01 -16.52
N GLU A 231 1.69 9.34 -17.80
CA GLU A 231 2.82 8.93 -18.63
C GLU A 231 4.12 9.45 -18.02
N ARG A 232 5.10 8.56 -17.87
CA ARG A 232 6.43 8.95 -17.44
C ARG A 232 7.15 9.52 -18.65
N ASN A 233 7.68 10.74 -18.52
CA ASN A 233 8.54 11.32 -19.54
C ASN A 233 10.00 11.12 -19.17
N GLU A 234 10.62 10.05 -19.68
CA GLU A 234 12.03 9.75 -19.38
C GLU A 234 12.98 10.81 -19.94
N CYS A 235 12.59 11.52 -21.00
CA CYS A 235 13.42 12.60 -21.57
C CYS A 235 13.50 13.86 -20.69
N GLN A 236 12.57 14.04 -19.76
CA GLN A 236 12.63 15.11 -18.74
C GLN A 236 13.24 14.61 -17.42
N LEU A 237 13.44 13.30 -17.29
CA LEU A 237 14.04 12.64 -16.15
C LEU A 237 15.41 12.09 -16.57
N GLU A 238 15.86 11.01 -15.93
CA GLU A 238 17.08 10.31 -16.30
C GLU A 238 16.82 9.31 -17.44
N HIS A 239 17.66 9.37 -18.48
CA HIS A 239 17.59 8.51 -19.66
C HIS A 239 18.97 8.02 -20.10
N ASN A 240 19.02 6.87 -20.78
CA ASN A 240 20.27 6.24 -21.21
C ASN A 240 20.62 6.49 -22.68
N CYS A 241 20.06 7.52 -23.32
CA CYS A 241 20.48 7.91 -24.67
C CYS A 241 21.97 8.29 -24.73
N SER A 242 22.60 8.03 -25.88
CA SER A 242 23.98 8.48 -26.13
C SER A 242 24.07 10.00 -25.99
N ILE A 243 25.26 10.50 -25.62
CA ILE A 243 25.52 11.95 -25.56
C ILE A 243 25.36 12.63 -26.94
N HIS A 244 25.48 11.85 -28.01
CA HIS A 244 25.31 12.27 -29.40
C HIS A 244 23.93 11.89 -29.97
N ALA A 245 22.93 11.69 -29.10
CA ALA A 245 21.56 11.41 -29.49
C ALA A 245 20.59 12.40 -28.86
N ASP A 246 19.44 12.56 -29.51
CA ASP A 246 18.27 13.26 -28.98
C ASP A 246 17.28 12.24 -28.42
N CYS A 247 16.72 12.55 -27.25
CA CYS A 247 15.69 11.73 -26.60
C CYS A 247 14.30 12.14 -27.11
N LEU A 248 13.48 11.15 -27.48
CA LEU A 248 12.12 11.32 -27.94
C LEU A 248 11.17 10.53 -27.03
N ASN A 249 10.28 11.23 -26.33
CA ASN A 249 9.27 10.60 -25.49
C ASN A 249 8.18 9.94 -26.36
N VAL A 250 7.82 8.69 -26.06
CA VAL A 250 6.78 7.95 -26.78
C VAL A 250 5.80 7.33 -25.79
N MET A 251 4.54 7.11 -26.17
CA MET A 251 3.56 6.57 -25.22
C MET A 251 4.03 5.26 -24.58
N GLY A 252 4.25 5.29 -23.26
CA GLY A 252 4.70 4.17 -22.45
C GLY A 252 6.21 3.88 -22.49
N SER A 253 7.04 4.74 -23.10
CA SER A 253 8.51 4.59 -23.11
C SER A 253 9.22 5.86 -23.66
N TYR A 254 10.47 5.71 -24.06
CA TYR A 254 11.22 6.70 -24.82
C TYR A 254 12.08 6.02 -25.89
N SER A 255 12.49 6.78 -26.88
CA SER A 255 13.41 6.34 -27.92
C SER A 255 14.55 7.35 -28.08
N CYS A 256 15.70 6.88 -28.55
CA CYS A 256 16.87 7.71 -28.76
C CYS A 256 17.18 7.75 -30.26
N GLN A 257 17.49 8.93 -30.80
CA GLN A 257 17.87 9.10 -32.20
C GLN A 257 19.23 9.77 -32.29
N CYS A 258 20.19 9.16 -33.00
CA CYS A 258 21.50 9.80 -33.19
C CYS A 258 21.36 11.14 -33.91
N ARG A 259 22.09 12.15 -33.43
CA ARG A 259 22.18 13.48 -34.05
C ARG A 259 22.82 13.39 -35.43
N ALA A 260 22.61 14.41 -36.26
CA ALA A 260 23.26 14.53 -37.56
C ALA A 260 24.79 14.39 -37.43
N GLY A 261 25.42 13.69 -38.39
CA GLY A 261 26.84 13.32 -38.33
C GLY A 261 27.17 12.07 -37.51
N PHE A 262 26.17 11.46 -36.85
CA PHE A 262 26.35 10.22 -36.08
C PHE A 262 25.43 9.11 -36.58
N ARG A 263 25.88 7.86 -36.44
CA ARG A 263 25.10 6.66 -36.78
C ARG A 263 25.06 5.67 -35.63
N GLY A 264 23.99 4.90 -35.55
CA GLY A 264 23.81 3.87 -34.52
C GLY A 264 22.35 3.66 -34.18
N ASN A 265 22.09 3.13 -32.98
CA ASN A 265 20.74 2.86 -32.49
C ASN A 265 20.19 3.96 -31.56
N GLY A 266 20.91 5.05 -31.35
CA GLY A 266 20.52 6.14 -30.43
C GLY A 266 21.05 5.97 -29.00
N TRP A 267 21.14 4.75 -28.48
CA TRP A 267 21.81 4.47 -27.21
C TRP A 267 23.33 4.42 -27.37
N GLN A 268 23.79 3.96 -28.53
CA GLN A 268 25.18 3.98 -28.95
C GLN A 268 25.24 4.68 -30.29
N CYS A 269 25.81 5.88 -30.29
CA CYS A 269 26.04 6.65 -31.50
C CYS A 269 27.54 6.79 -31.71
N ARG A 270 27.99 6.42 -32.90
CA ARG A 270 29.36 6.62 -33.35
C ARG A 270 29.38 7.63 -34.45
N ASP A 271 30.47 8.36 -34.49
CA ASP A 271 30.77 9.30 -35.56
C ASP A 271 30.67 8.63 -36.94
N ILE A 272 30.13 9.37 -37.91
CA ILE A 272 30.15 8.97 -39.31
C ILE A 272 31.44 9.54 -39.90
N ASP A 273 32.36 8.66 -40.29
CA ASP A 273 33.53 9.11 -41.04
C ASP A 273 33.13 9.45 -42.47
N GLU A 274 32.87 10.73 -42.75
CA GLU A 274 32.45 11.19 -44.06
C GLU A 274 33.54 10.94 -45.11
N CYS A 275 34.81 11.08 -44.73
CA CYS A 275 35.97 10.87 -45.61
C CYS A 275 36.10 9.41 -46.04
N SER A 276 35.90 8.46 -45.12
CA SER A 276 35.94 7.02 -45.44
C SER A 276 34.72 6.55 -46.21
N THR A 277 33.58 7.23 -46.07
CA THR A 277 32.32 6.86 -46.73
C THR A 277 32.06 7.63 -48.02
N ASN A 278 32.97 8.52 -48.43
CA ASN A 278 32.79 9.45 -49.55
C ASN A 278 31.50 10.28 -49.46
N GLN A 279 31.10 10.65 -48.23
CA GLN A 279 29.93 11.49 -47.94
C GLN A 279 30.36 12.91 -47.55
N PHE A 280 31.33 13.46 -48.28
CA PHE A 280 31.88 14.79 -48.04
C PHE A 280 31.83 15.63 -49.32
N ASP A 281 31.88 16.95 -49.15
CA ASP A 281 31.77 17.93 -50.23
C ASP A 281 32.95 18.91 -50.15
N CYS A 282 34.14 18.38 -50.44
CA CYS A 282 35.38 19.14 -50.51
C CYS A 282 35.80 19.38 -51.97
N PRO A 283 36.45 20.52 -52.28
CA PRO A 283 37.06 20.72 -53.59
C PRO A 283 38.14 19.68 -53.87
N ILE A 284 38.40 19.41 -55.16
CA ILE A 284 39.44 18.48 -55.62
C ILE A 284 40.82 18.82 -55.04
N SER A 285 41.08 20.10 -54.77
CA SER A 285 42.34 20.58 -54.20
C SER A 285 42.46 20.42 -52.68
N ALA A 286 41.39 20.06 -51.97
CA ALA A 286 41.38 19.87 -50.53
C ALA A 286 41.31 18.39 -50.14
N ASN A 287 41.98 18.04 -49.05
CA ASN A 287 41.85 16.74 -48.42
C ASN A 287 40.74 16.78 -47.37
N CYS A 288 39.94 15.72 -47.29
CA CYS A 288 38.94 15.56 -46.24
C CYS A 288 39.62 15.11 -44.93
N GLU A 289 39.31 15.78 -43.82
CA GLU A 289 39.62 15.32 -42.47
C GLU A 289 38.35 15.09 -41.66
N ASN A 290 38.17 13.87 -41.15
CA ASN A 290 37.03 13.52 -40.32
C ASN A 290 37.11 14.18 -38.94
N LYS A 291 35.98 14.68 -38.42
CA LYS A 291 35.84 15.26 -37.08
C LYS A 291 34.58 14.68 -36.39
N PRO A 292 34.46 14.72 -35.07
CA PRO A 292 33.24 14.25 -34.41
C PRO A 292 31.99 15.03 -34.85
N GLY A 293 31.06 14.36 -35.52
CA GLY A 293 29.78 14.87 -36.00
C GLY A 293 29.85 15.63 -37.32
N THR A 294 31.03 15.73 -37.95
CA THR A 294 31.23 16.50 -39.19
C THR A 294 32.60 16.22 -39.80
N TYR A 295 32.93 16.87 -40.91
CA TYR A 295 34.26 16.83 -41.51
C TYR A 295 34.75 18.24 -41.82
N THR A 296 36.05 18.37 -42.02
CA THR A 296 36.69 19.62 -42.45
C THR A 296 37.49 19.39 -43.72
N CYS A 297 37.42 20.33 -44.66
CA CYS A 297 38.23 20.31 -45.86
C CYS A 297 39.54 21.06 -45.61
N VAL A 298 40.66 20.34 -45.65
CA VAL A 298 41.99 20.89 -45.41
C VAL A 298 42.69 21.17 -46.73
N CYS A 299 42.97 22.44 -46.96
CA CYS A 299 43.70 22.90 -48.13
C CYS A 299 45.21 22.64 -48.00
N PRO A 300 45.95 22.58 -49.12
CA PRO A 300 47.41 22.50 -49.12
C PRO A 300 48.04 23.70 -48.38
N ALA A 301 49.30 23.56 -47.95
CA ALA A 301 50.03 24.65 -47.31
C ALA A 301 50.05 25.91 -48.20
N GLY A 302 49.86 27.09 -47.59
CA GLY A 302 49.73 28.37 -48.30
C GLY A 302 48.32 28.67 -48.83
N TYR A 303 47.33 27.78 -48.62
CA TYR A 303 45.96 28.00 -49.05
C TYR A 303 44.96 27.94 -47.88
N GLU A 304 43.89 28.71 -47.97
CA GLU A 304 42.79 28.75 -47.00
C GLU A 304 41.47 28.30 -47.66
N TYR A 305 40.70 27.49 -46.93
CA TYR A 305 39.41 26.98 -47.41
C TYR A 305 38.34 28.07 -47.33
N GLN A 306 37.62 28.28 -48.43
CA GLN A 306 36.51 29.22 -48.54
C GLN A 306 35.19 28.48 -48.70
N GLU A 307 34.36 28.50 -47.64
CA GLU A 307 33.08 27.80 -47.57
C GLU A 307 32.09 28.20 -48.69
N LEU A 308 32.00 29.50 -49.00
CA LEU A 308 31.05 30.01 -49.99
C LEU A 308 31.37 29.59 -51.43
N THR A 309 32.65 29.56 -51.77
CA THR A 309 33.12 29.21 -53.12
C THR A 309 33.55 27.76 -53.23
N LYS A 310 33.58 27.01 -52.11
CA LYS A 310 34.11 25.65 -51.99
C LYS A 310 35.44 25.52 -52.72
N SER A 311 36.37 26.41 -52.42
CA SER A 311 37.69 26.47 -53.07
C SER A 311 38.79 26.73 -52.07
N CYS A 312 40.00 26.24 -52.39
CA CYS A 312 41.22 26.61 -51.70
C CYS A 312 41.79 27.86 -52.35
N ASN A 313 41.76 28.98 -51.63
CA ASN A 313 42.29 30.24 -52.12
C ASN A 313 43.68 30.47 -51.55
N ASP A 314 44.55 31.00 -52.39
CA ASP A 314 45.90 31.40 -52.00
C ASP A 314 45.85 32.38 -50.81
N THR A 315 46.65 32.10 -49.79
CA THR A 315 46.79 32.98 -48.64
C THR A 315 47.84 34.02 -48.96
N ASP A 316 47.46 35.28 -49.13
CA ASP A 316 48.43 36.35 -49.34
C ASP A 316 49.21 36.64 -48.04
N GLU A 317 50.39 36.02 -47.89
CA GLU A 317 51.24 36.20 -46.70
C GLU A 317 51.94 37.56 -46.65
N CYS A 318 51.79 38.39 -47.69
CA CYS A 318 52.30 39.76 -47.71
C CYS A 318 51.28 40.78 -47.19
N ASN A 319 50.03 40.37 -46.92
CA ASN A 319 49.00 41.26 -46.40
C ASN A 319 49.06 41.37 -44.86
N ALA A 320 48.71 42.54 -44.32
CA ALA A 320 49.00 42.94 -42.93
C ALA A 320 48.38 42.04 -41.85
N ASP A 321 47.34 41.27 -42.19
CA ASP A 321 46.62 40.40 -41.26
C ASP A 321 47.22 38.99 -41.11
N LYS A 322 48.11 38.56 -42.03
CA LYS A 322 48.72 37.22 -42.00
C LYS A 322 50.22 37.35 -42.24
N LYS A 323 50.92 37.77 -41.17
CA LYS A 323 52.33 38.12 -41.06
C LYS A 323 53.31 37.05 -41.59
N GLY A 324 53.44 36.95 -42.91
CA GLY A 324 54.66 36.45 -43.53
C GLY A 324 55.82 37.28 -42.96
N THR A 325 56.72 36.62 -42.22
CA THR A 325 57.78 37.34 -41.51
C THR A 325 58.95 37.51 -42.46
N CYS A 326 58.83 38.45 -43.39
CA CYS A 326 59.97 38.86 -44.19
C CYS A 326 60.98 39.63 -43.32
N PRO A 327 62.29 39.41 -43.52
CA PRO A 327 63.32 40.12 -42.78
C PRO A 327 63.25 41.63 -43.05
N SER A 328 63.78 42.43 -42.11
CA SER A 328 63.94 43.87 -42.34
C SER A 328 64.76 44.13 -43.61
N ASN A 329 64.51 45.25 -44.28
CA ASN A 329 65.15 45.63 -45.55
C ASN A 329 64.88 44.64 -46.71
N SER A 330 63.70 44.02 -46.72
CA SER A 330 63.20 43.19 -47.81
C SER A 330 61.78 43.57 -48.24
N VAL A 331 61.42 43.20 -49.46
CA VAL A 331 60.08 43.34 -50.03
C VAL A 331 59.45 41.96 -50.16
N CYS A 332 58.27 41.80 -49.58
CA CYS A 332 57.47 40.59 -49.71
C CYS A 332 56.81 40.52 -51.09
N ARG A 333 56.84 39.35 -51.71
CA ARG A 333 56.13 39.04 -52.95
C ARG A 333 55.35 37.75 -52.80
N ASN A 334 54.02 37.87 -52.86
CA ASN A 334 53.11 36.74 -52.81
C ASN A 334 53.21 35.88 -54.09
N SER A 335 53.03 34.57 -53.95
CA SER A 335 52.96 33.61 -55.04
C SER A 335 51.96 32.50 -54.68
N LEU A 336 51.48 31.74 -55.67
CA LEU A 336 50.49 30.70 -55.39
C LEU A 336 51.07 29.61 -54.46
N GLY A 337 50.54 29.51 -53.24
CA GLY A 337 50.89 28.54 -52.20
C GLY A 337 52.13 28.88 -51.37
N SER A 338 52.71 30.07 -51.53
CA SER A 338 53.91 30.50 -50.79
C SER A 338 54.17 31.99 -51.01
N TYR A 339 55.10 32.57 -50.26
CA TYR A 339 55.64 33.89 -50.54
C TYR A 339 57.16 33.86 -50.67
N SER A 340 57.74 34.94 -51.18
CA SER A 340 59.17 35.17 -51.24
C SER A 340 59.53 36.54 -50.69
N CYS A 341 60.68 36.66 -50.04
CA CYS A 341 61.20 37.92 -49.53
C CYS A 341 62.46 38.27 -50.31
N ASN A 342 62.45 39.40 -51.01
CA ASN A 342 63.60 39.84 -51.79
C ASN A 342 64.25 41.02 -51.08
N CYS A 343 65.56 40.98 -50.84
CA CYS A 343 66.27 42.10 -50.26
C CYS A 343 66.13 43.36 -51.12
N LEU A 344 65.99 44.51 -50.47
CA LEU A 344 66.04 45.81 -51.12
C LEU A 344 67.41 45.99 -51.81
N ALA A 345 67.47 46.87 -52.81
CA ALA A 345 68.73 47.23 -53.45
C ALA A 345 69.74 47.75 -52.40
N GLY A 346 71.01 47.35 -52.51
CA GLY A 346 72.04 47.64 -51.50
C GLY A 346 72.14 46.61 -50.37
N PHE A 347 71.30 45.56 -50.36
CA PHE A 347 71.35 44.50 -49.37
C PHE A 347 71.51 43.11 -50.01
N VAL A 348 72.22 42.21 -49.32
CA VAL A 348 72.43 40.82 -49.69
C VAL A 348 71.98 39.90 -48.55
N ALA A 349 71.32 38.78 -48.90
CA ALA A 349 70.88 37.80 -47.92
C ALA A 349 72.07 37.03 -47.33
N ASP A 350 72.14 36.91 -46.01
CA ASP A 350 73.12 36.07 -45.33
C ASP A 350 72.73 34.59 -45.34
N SER A 351 73.51 33.73 -44.67
CA SER A 351 73.25 32.28 -44.59
C SER A 351 71.96 31.90 -43.84
N LYS A 352 71.30 32.85 -43.17
CA LYS A 352 70.01 32.69 -42.50
C LYS A 352 68.86 33.34 -43.26
N GLY A 353 69.15 34.04 -44.36
CA GLY A 353 68.16 34.76 -45.15
C GLY A 353 67.89 36.20 -44.68
N ASP A 354 68.66 36.73 -43.72
CA ASP A 354 68.55 38.12 -43.29
C ASP A 354 69.23 39.05 -44.29
N CYS A 355 68.56 40.14 -44.67
CA CYS A 355 69.11 41.12 -45.60
C CYS A 355 70.13 42.01 -44.88
N LYS A 356 71.41 41.77 -45.16
CA LYS A 356 72.54 42.56 -44.66
C LYS A 356 72.95 43.58 -45.69
N ASP A 357 73.29 44.75 -45.19
CA ASP A 357 73.84 45.83 -46.00
C ASP A 357 75.11 45.36 -46.73
N ILE A 358 75.19 45.66 -48.03
CA ILE A 358 76.36 45.36 -48.83
C ILE A 358 77.35 46.48 -48.55
N ASP A 359 78.48 46.16 -47.90
CA ASP A 359 79.54 47.14 -47.73
C ASP A 359 80.32 47.31 -49.03
N GLU A 360 79.88 48.26 -49.87
CA GLU A 360 80.49 48.53 -51.16
C GLU A 360 81.91 49.11 -51.04
N CYS A 361 82.28 49.64 -49.87
CA CYS A 361 83.63 50.16 -49.61
C CYS A 361 84.71 49.06 -49.54
N ASN A 362 84.31 47.78 -49.52
CA ASN A 362 85.25 46.67 -49.63
C ASN A 362 85.87 46.54 -51.04
N ASP A 363 85.29 47.17 -52.07
CA ASP A 363 85.96 47.30 -53.36
C ASP A 363 86.98 48.45 -53.32
N PRO A 364 88.30 48.16 -53.35
CA PRO A 364 89.35 49.18 -53.24
C PRO A 364 89.36 50.16 -54.44
N ASN A 365 88.63 49.86 -55.51
CA ASN A 365 88.56 50.70 -56.71
C ASN A 365 87.31 51.59 -56.77
N ILE A 366 86.43 51.53 -55.77
CA ILE A 366 85.16 52.25 -55.85
C ILE A 366 85.34 53.76 -55.60
N CYS A 367 86.06 54.17 -54.54
CA CYS A 367 86.21 55.57 -54.13
C CYS A 367 87.55 55.88 -53.45
N GLN A 368 87.93 57.18 -53.37
CA GLN A 368 89.15 57.63 -52.66
C GLN A 368 88.97 57.65 -51.13
N LEU A 369 87.83 58.14 -50.65
CA LEU A 369 87.37 58.01 -49.27
C LEU A 369 85.91 57.55 -49.30
N CYS A 370 85.66 56.34 -48.79
CA CYS A 370 84.35 55.70 -48.82
C CYS A 370 83.78 55.60 -47.39
N LEU A 371 82.50 55.94 -47.23
CA LEU A 371 81.74 55.70 -46.01
C LEU A 371 80.55 54.80 -46.37
N ASN A 372 80.53 53.59 -45.81
CA ASN A 372 79.40 52.70 -45.97
C ASN A 372 78.18 53.25 -45.21
N THR A 373 77.00 53.23 -45.82
CA THR A 373 75.74 53.70 -45.23
C THR A 373 74.68 52.61 -45.37
N GLU A 374 73.62 52.62 -44.57
CA GLU A 374 72.62 51.55 -44.69
C GLU A 374 71.88 51.63 -46.05
N GLY A 375 72.04 50.59 -46.87
CA GLY A 375 71.48 50.41 -48.21
C GLY A 375 72.24 51.10 -49.35
N SER A 376 73.39 51.73 -49.07
CA SER A 376 74.20 52.46 -50.07
C SER A 376 75.56 52.89 -49.51
N PHE A 377 76.34 53.66 -50.25
CA PHE A 377 77.62 54.20 -49.77
C PHE A 377 77.80 55.66 -50.18
N SER A 378 78.50 56.42 -49.34
CA SER A 378 78.86 57.81 -49.58
C SER A 378 80.32 57.92 -49.98
N CYS A 379 80.59 58.60 -51.09
CA CYS A 379 81.95 58.78 -51.58
C CYS A 379 82.40 60.23 -51.55
N TYR A 380 83.60 60.40 -51.02
CA TYR A 380 84.29 61.67 -50.94
C TYR A 380 85.51 61.62 -51.84
N CYS A 381 85.56 62.55 -52.78
CA CYS A 381 86.70 62.74 -53.67
C CYS A 381 87.58 63.88 -53.14
N SER A 382 88.89 63.72 -53.24
CA SER A 382 89.85 64.75 -52.86
C SER A 382 89.70 65.99 -53.74
N SER A 383 90.16 67.16 -53.27
CA SER A 383 90.06 68.43 -53.99
C SER A 383 90.59 68.32 -55.43
N GLY A 384 89.74 68.67 -56.40
CA GLY A 384 90.03 68.53 -57.84
C GLY A 384 89.34 67.34 -58.52
N PHE A 385 88.55 66.54 -57.80
CA PHE A 385 87.81 65.39 -58.34
C PHE A 385 86.31 65.46 -58.00
N ALA A 386 85.43 65.02 -58.91
CA ALA A 386 83.99 64.89 -58.72
C ALA A 386 83.54 63.43 -58.81
N TRP A 387 82.51 63.07 -58.04
CA TRP A 387 81.85 61.77 -58.12
C TRP A 387 80.92 61.72 -59.33
N ASN A 388 81.08 60.70 -60.19
CA ASN A 388 80.23 60.52 -61.38
C ASN A 388 79.19 59.39 -61.27
N GLY A 389 79.00 58.83 -60.07
CA GLY A 389 78.13 57.67 -59.83
C GLY A 389 78.85 56.32 -59.83
N HIS A 390 80.10 56.25 -60.32
CA HIS A 390 80.89 55.00 -60.32
C HIS A 390 82.35 55.18 -59.85
N ARG A 391 82.98 56.36 -60.03
CA ARG A 391 84.35 56.67 -59.56
C ARG A 391 84.59 58.18 -59.42
N CYS A 392 85.63 58.56 -58.67
CA CYS A 392 86.12 59.93 -58.62
C CYS A 392 86.87 60.29 -59.92
N ILE A 393 86.37 61.27 -60.68
CA ILE A 393 86.99 61.78 -61.92
C ILE A 393 87.50 63.21 -61.72
N PRO A 394 88.59 63.64 -62.40
CA PRO A 394 89.06 65.01 -62.30
C PRO A 394 87.97 66.02 -62.71
N GLN A 395 87.76 67.08 -61.93
CA GLN A 395 86.96 68.22 -62.34
C GLN A 395 87.77 69.01 -63.37
N THR A 396 87.31 69.00 -64.63
CA THR A 396 87.85 69.82 -65.71
C THR A 396 87.40 71.27 -65.60
#